data_AF-A0A813HT40-F1
#
_entry.id   AF-A0A813HT40-F1
#
_cell.length_a   1.000
_cell.length_b   1.000
_cell.length_c   1.000
_cell.angle_alpha   90.00
_cell.angle_beta   90.00
_cell.angle_gamma   90.00
#
_symmetry.space_group_name_H-M   'P 1'
#
loop_
_entity.id
_entity.type
_entity.pdbx_description
1 polymer ?
#
loop_
_entity_poly.entity_id
_entity_poly.type
_entity_poly.pdbx_seq_one_letter_code
_entity_poly.pdbx_strand_id
1 'polypeptide(L)'
;VLNDIRRLETRILSLPSYTKLCLVEGRFNRECRAPITAMRFFYGSRGSPGAVIGEATEVDYMIYPDGKGEVRQSIPAVLSAMAEPVSWRQLAGQFGRTWYFDQQFPKSKRMRTRLWFGTPLPGFINRLQDREAQKHIFRKFLADELYPVLLESETDRVKVFYSGDMLGELEVSIAVSRDALLALLSLVLVWAYM
;
A
#
# COMPACT_ATOMS: atom_id res chain seq x y z
N VAL A 1 -5.98 -2.76 -15.49
CA VAL A 1 -4.77 -2.27 -14.78
C VAL A 1 -5.15 -1.32 -13.65
N LEU A 2 -5.49 -0.04 -13.88
CA LEU A 2 -5.76 0.90 -12.76
C LEU A 2 -6.90 0.46 -11.82
N ASN A 3 -7.96 -0.16 -12.34
CA ASN A 3 -9.03 -0.71 -11.51
C ASN A 3 -8.57 -1.91 -10.68
N ASP A 4 -7.67 -2.72 -11.22
CA ASP A 4 -7.12 -3.89 -10.53
C ASP A 4 -6.22 -3.43 -9.37
N ILE A 5 -5.42 -2.38 -9.59
CA ILE A 5 -4.61 -1.73 -8.54
C ILE A 5 -5.51 -1.13 -7.46
N ARG A 6 -6.58 -0.41 -7.82
CA ARG A 6 -7.54 0.13 -6.83
C ARG A 6 -8.18 -0.98 -5.99
N ARG A 7 -8.59 -2.08 -6.64
CA ARG A 7 -9.17 -3.23 -5.94
C ARG A 7 -8.19 -3.86 -4.97
N LEU A 8 -6.93 -4.05 -5.38
CA LEU A 8 -5.88 -4.55 -4.50
C LEU A 8 -5.70 -3.65 -3.27
N GLU A 9 -5.58 -2.34 -3.47
CA GLU A 9 -5.44 -1.39 -2.36
C GLU A 9 -6.64 -1.45 -1.43
N THR A 10 -7.86 -1.44 -1.99
CA THR A 10 -9.09 -1.53 -1.19
C THR A 10 -9.15 -2.84 -0.41
N ARG A 11 -8.75 -3.96 -1.01
CA ARG A 11 -8.70 -5.28 -0.37
C ARG A 11 -7.73 -5.28 0.81
N ILE A 12 -6.53 -4.71 0.64
CA ILE A 12 -5.54 -4.61 1.73
C ILE A 12 -6.07 -3.73 2.87
N LEU A 13 -6.65 -2.57 2.55
CA LEU A 13 -7.21 -1.65 3.55
C LEU A 13 -8.42 -2.24 4.29
N SER A 14 -9.14 -3.16 3.66
CA SER A 14 -10.28 -3.87 4.26
C SER A 14 -9.91 -5.09 5.10
N LEU A 15 -8.61 -5.42 5.23
CA LEU A 15 -8.19 -6.55 6.04
C LEU A 15 -8.62 -6.37 7.51
N PRO A 16 -9.15 -7.41 8.18
CA PRO A 16 -9.70 -7.31 9.53
C PRO A 16 -8.75 -6.69 10.57
N SER A 17 -7.45 -6.99 10.48
CA SER A 17 -6.46 -6.47 11.42
C SER A 17 -5.77 -5.19 10.93
N TYR A 18 -6.06 -4.70 9.72
CA TYR A 18 -5.39 -3.53 9.16
C TYR A 18 -5.51 -2.30 10.07
N THR A 19 -6.73 -1.99 10.51
CA THR A 19 -7.00 -0.82 11.36
C THR A 19 -6.37 -0.89 12.74
N LYS A 20 -5.99 -2.09 13.20
CA LYS A 20 -5.31 -2.31 14.48
C LYS A 20 -3.80 -2.16 14.38
N LEU A 21 -3.24 -2.26 13.17
CA LEU A 21 -1.79 -2.36 12.94
C LEU A 21 -1.25 -1.18 12.12
N CYS A 22 -2.13 -0.45 11.44
CA CYS A 22 -1.77 0.73 10.67
C CYS A 22 -1.10 1.80 11.54
N LEU A 23 -0.19 2.56 10.95
CA LEU A 23 0.34 3.76 11.58
C LEU A 23 -0.78 4.81 11.64
N VAL A 24 -1.01 5.41 12.79
CA VAL A 24 -2.05 6.44 13.00
C VAL A 24 -1.51 7.83 12.67
N GLU A 25 -2.31 8.69 12.04
CA GLU A 25 -1.87 10.01 11.53
C GLU A 25 -1.72 11.09 12.63
N GLY A 26 -2.30 10.89 13.82
CA GLY A 26 -2.13 11.82 14.94
C GLY A 26 -2.45 11.21 16.31
N ARG A 27 -2.04 11.89 17.39
CA ARG A 27 -2.33 11.43 18.77
C ARG A 27 -3.82 11.44 19.11
N PHE A 28 -4.58 12.37 18.53
CA PHE A 28 -5.99 12.60 18.86
C PHE A 28 -6.96 12.01 17.84
N ASN A 29 -6.55 11.95 16.57
CA ASN A 29 -7.31 11.30 15.53
C ASN A 29 -6.76 9.87 15.33
N ARG A 30 -7.51 8.86 15.79
CA ARG A 30 -7.11 7.43 15.72
C ARG A 30 -7.28 6.82 14.32
N GLU A 31 -7.39 7.65 13.30
CA GLU A 31 -7.49 7.20 11.92
C GLU A 31 -6.14 6.70 11.40
N CYS A 32 -6.20 5.60 10.65
CA CYS A 32 -5.05 5.09 9.92
C CYS A 32 -4.53 6.16 8.96
N ARG A 33 -3.21 6.37 9.00
CA ARG A 33 -2.52 7.16 8.00
C ARG A 33 -2.83 6.62 6.62
N ALA A 34 -3.28 7.52 5.75
CA ALA A 34 -3.62 7.16 4.38
C ALA A 34 -2.42 6.54 3.65
N PRO A 35 -2.64 5.53 2.77
CA PRO A 35 -1.58 5.00 1.94
C PRO A 35 -0.97 6.09 1.06
N ILE A 36 0.32 5.97 0.81
CA ILE A 36 1.01 6.77 -0.19
C ILE A 36 0.92 5.97 -1.49
N THR A 37 -0.04 6.32 -2.35
CA THR A 37 -0.28 5.65 -3.63
C THR A 37 -0.56 6.63 -4.76
N ALA A 38 -0.14 6.24 -5.97
CA ALA A 38 -0.48 6.91 -7.21
C ALA A 38 -2.01 6.97 -7.45
N MET A 39 -2.76 6.02 -6.90
CA MET A 39 -4.22 5.96 -7.03
C MET A 39 -4.92 7.17 -6.41
N ARG A 40 -4.29 7.85 -5.46
CA ARG A 40 -4.84 9.07 -4.85
C ARG A 40 -4.96 10.22 -5.83
N PHE A 41 -4.13 10.26 -6.87
CA PHE A 41 -4.27 11.25 -7.95
C PHE A 41 -5.40 10.86 -8.91
N PHE A 42 -5.45 9.60 -9.30
CA PHE A 42 -6.49 9.10 -10.21
C PHE A 42 -7.89 9.13 -9.60
N TYR A 43 -7.99 9.07 -8.28
CA TYR A 43 -9.25 9.14 -7.53
C TYR A 43 -9.21 10.28 -6.51
N GLY A 44 -8.56 11.39 -6.86
CA GLY A 44 -8.55 12.58 -6.01
C GLY A 44 -9.88 13.33 -6.10
N SER A 45 -10.29 13.92 -4.98
CA SER A 45 -11.42 14.86 -4.93
C SER A 45 -11.14 16.08 -5.80
N ARG A 46 -12.17 16.57 -6.50
CA ARG A 46 -12.12 17.83 -7.24
C ARG A 46 -12.56 18.96 -6.33
N GLY A 47 -11.86 20.09 -6.34
CA GLY A 47 -12.38 21.32 -5.77
C GLY A 47 -11.96 22.54 -6.57
N SER A 48 -12.69 23.63 -6.41
CA SER A 48 -12.36 24.89 -7.06
C SER A 48 -11.18 25.53 -6.31
N PRO A 49 -10.11 25.98 -6.99
CA PRO A 49 -9.30 27.06 -6.45
C PRO A 49 -10.27 28.22 -6.22
N GLY A 50 -10.19 28.87 -5.05
CA GLY A 50 -11.25 29.73 -4.50
C GLY A 50 -12.00 30.57 -5.55
N ALA A 51 -13.33 30.48 -5.53
CA ALA A 51 -14.20 31.12 -6.50
C ALA A 51 -13.89 32.62 -6.66
N VAL A 52 -13.37 32.99 -7.83
CA VAL A 52 -13.52 34.36 -8.34
C VAL A 52 -14.66 34.27 -9.34
N ILE A 53 -15.81 34.81 -8.96
CA ILE A 53 -16.98 34.96 -9.83
C ILE A 53 -16.60 36.01 -10.88
N GLY A 54 -16.21 35.55 -12.07
CA GLY A 54 -15.90 36.40 -13.21
C GLY A 54 -15.40 35.57 -14.38
N GLU A 55 -16.29 35.23 -15.31
CA GLU A 55 -16.01 34.76 -16.67
C GLU A 55 -14.81 33.80 -16.84
N ALA A 56 -14.92 32.59 -16.31
CA ALA A 56 -14.05 31.49 -16.72
C ALA A 56 -14.87 30.47 -17.53
N THR A 57 -14.60 30.40 -18.83
CA THR A 57 -15.14 29.40 -19.76
C THR A 57 -14.41 28.05 -19.66
N GLU A 58 -13.38 27.94 -18.82
CA GLU A 58 -12.76 26.70 -18.42
C GLU A 58 -13.07 26.43 -16.94
N VAL A 59 -13.61 25.26 -16.64
CA VAL A 59 -13.78 24.80 -15.25
C VAL A 59 -12.39 24.52 -14.70
N ASP A 60 -11.75 25.52 -14.09
CA ASP A 60 -10.49 25.37 -13.38
C ASP A 60 -10.79 24.67 -12.05
N TYR A 61 -10.60 23.35 -12.01
CA TYR A 61 -10.70 22.57 -10.77
C TYR A 61 -9.34 21.96 -10.45
N MET A 62 -8.94 22.09 -9.20
CA MET A 62 -7.77 21.44 -8.65
C MET A 62 -8.14 20.02 -8.20
N ILE A 63 -7.25 19.07 -8.47
CA ILE A 63 -7.37 17.71 -7.92
C ILE A 63 -6.58 17.63 -6.63
N TYR A 64 -7.26 17.32 -5.54
CA TYR A 64 -6.63 17.01 -4.26
C TYR A 64 -6.29 15.52 -4.21
N PRO A 65 -5.02 15.13 -4.03
CA PRO A 65 -4.61 13.72 -4.03
C PRO A 65 -4.96 13.03 -2.71
N ASP A 66 -6.24 12.88 -2.42
CA ASP A 66 -6.78 12.26 -1.20
C ASP A 66 -7.28 10.83 -1.41
N GLY A 67 -7.53 10.41 -2.66
CA GLY A 67 -8.07 9.09 -2.99
C GLY A 67 -9.56 8.91 -2.66
N LYS A 68 -10.28 9.99 -2.31
CA LYS A 68 -11.69 9.94 -1.89
C LYS A 68 -12.67 10.13 -3.04
N GLY A 69 -12.18 10.48 -4.23
CA GLY A 69 -12.99 10.61 -5.44
C GLY A 69 -13.58 9.29 -5.91
N GLU A 70 -14.85 9.33 -6.30
CA GLU A 70 -15.53 8.19 -6.91
C GLU A 70 -15.14 8.01 -8.38
N VAL A 71 -15.01 9.14 -9.09
CA VAL A 71 -14.74 9.20 -10.52
C VAL A 71 -13.25 9.23 -10.81
N ARG A 72 -12.82 8.39 -11.77
CA ARG A 72 -11.43 8.36 -12.24
C ARG A 72 -11.08 9.63 -13.03
N GLN A 73 -10.02 10.29 -12.63
CA GLN A 73 -9.44 11.45 -13.32
C GLN A 73 -8.70 11.04 -14.60
N SER A 74 -8.65 11.94 -15.58
CA SER A 74 -7.89 11.75 -16.82
C SER A 74 -6.38 11.88 -16.57
N ILE A 75 -5.56 11.28 -17.43
CA ILE A 75 -4.09 11.39 -17.34
C ILE A 75 -3.62 12.87 -17.38
N PRO A 76 -4.13 13.74 -18.26
CA PRO A 76 -3.76 15.16 -18.25
C PRO A 76 -4.07 15.85 -16.92
N ALA A 77 -5.24 15.57 -16.32
CA ALA A 77 -5.62 16.16 -15.04
C ALA A 77 -4.70 15.67 -13.91
N VAL A 78 -4.34 14.38 -13.91
CA VAL A 78 -3.34 13.83 -12.98
C VAL A 78 -1.98 14.50 -13.17
N LEU A 79 -1.51 14.69 -14.41
CA LEU A 79 -0.24 15.36 -14.70
C LEU A 79 -0.22 16.80 -14.20
N SER A 80 -1.32 17.53 -14.37
CA SER A 80 -1.49 18.89 -13.84
C SER A 80 -1.44 18.89 -12.31
N ALA A 81 -2.21 18.03 -11.64
CA ALA A 81 -2.20 17.91 -10.18
C ALA A 81 -0.82 17.52 -9.62
N MET A 82 -0.06 16.73 -10.37
CA MET A 82 1.31 16.33 -10.06
C MET A 82 2.34 17.44 -10.30
N ALA A 83 2.04 18.47 -11.07
CA ALA A 83 2.93 19.62 -11.23
C ALA A 83 2.93 20.51 -9.97
N GLU A 84 1.81 20.51 -9.23
CA GLU A 84 1.64 21.33 -8.03
C GLU A 84 2.50 20.84 -6.84
N PRO A 85 3.39 21.68 -6.27
CA PRO A 85 4.23 21.31 -5.14
C PRO A 85 3.44 20.87 -3.90
N VAL A 86 2.24 21.44 -3.70
CA VAL A 86 1.35 21.15 -2.57
C VAL A 86 0.88 19.70 -2.58
N SER A 87 0.73 19.10 -3.76
CA SER A 87 0.27 17.73 -3.96
C SER A 87 1.26 16.67 -3.45
N TRP A 88 2.50 17.07 -3.16
CA TRP A 88 3.58 16.17 -2.74
C TRP A 88 3.92 16.25 -1.25
N ARG A 89 3.24 17.09 -0.44
CA ARG A 89 3.62 17.34 0.96
C ARG A 89 3.79 16.09 1.84
N GLN A 90 3.19 14.96 1.47
CA GLN A 90 3.32 13.69 2.20
C GLN A 90 4.59 12.88 1.87
N LEU A 91 5.31 13.25 0.81
CA LEU A 91 6.62 12.71 0.44
C LEU A 91 7.68 13.81 0.62
N ALA A 92 8.80 13.48 1.23
CA ALA A 92 9.87 14.46 1.42
C ALA A 92 10.51 14.84 0.06
N GLY A 93 10.34 16.10 -0.36
CA GLY A 93 11.12 16.74 -1.42
C GLY A 93 10.56 16.66 -2.86
N GLN A 94 11.25 17.35 -3.78
CA GLN A 94 10.91 17.49 -5.22
C GLN A 94 10.86 16.16 -6.01
N PHE A 95 11.31 15.04 -5.43
CA PHE A 95 11.34 13.72 -6.07
C PHE A 95 10.06 12.88 -5.83
N GLY A 96 9.02 13.43 -5.19
CA GLY A 96 7.77 12.71 -4.96
C GLY A 96 7.14 12.14 -6.23
N ARG A 97 7.22 12.87 -7.35
CA ARG A 97 6.70 12.46 -8.66
C ARG A 97 7.29 11.15 -9.18
N THR A 98 8.63 11.00 -9.13
CA THR A 98 9.35 9.82 -9.62
C THR A 98 9.28 8.62 -8.67
N TRP A 99 8.73 8.83 -7.47
CA TRP A 99 8.45 7.76 -6.54
C TRP A 99 7.14 7.04 -6.88
N TYR A 100 6.05 7.76 -7.14
CA TYR A 100 4.76 7.12 -7.49
C TYR A 100 4.79 6.39 -8.82
N PHE A 101 5.44 7.00 -9.80
CA PHE A 101 5.64 6.46 -11.13
C PHE A 101 7.12 6.53 -11.49
N ASP A 102 7.60 5.71 -12.42
CA ASP A 102 8.93 5.92 -12.96
C ASP A 102 9.01 7.22 -13.82
N GLN A 103 10.21 7.56 -14.27
CA GLN A 103 10.45 8.75 -15.10
C GLN A 103 9.71 8.73 -16.45
N GLN A 104 9.16 7.58 -16.87
CA GLN A 104 8.50 7.42 -18.17
C GLN A 104 7.00 7.69 -18.11
N PHE A 105 6.43 8.06 -16.95
CA PHE A 105 5.02 8.43 -16.84
C PHE A 105 4.63 9.56 -17.81
N PRO A 106 3.55 9.44 -18.60
CA PRO A 106 2.42 8.49 -18.47
C PRO A 106 2.59 7.11 -19.12
N LYS A 107 3.71 6.84 -19.80
CA LYS A 107 4.02 5.53 -20.41
C LYS A 107 4.64 4.53 -19.42
N SER A 108 4.77 4.92 -18.14
CA SER A 108 5.28 4.08 -17.05
C SER A 108 4.55 2.74 -17.00
N LYS A 109 5.33 1.67 -16.79
CA LYS A 109 4.79 0.33 -16.50
C LYS A 109 4.83 0.00 -15.00
N ARG A 110 5.23 0.96 -14.17
CA ARG A 110 5.42 0.79 -12.72
C ARG A 110 4.60 1.81 -11.95
N MET A 111 3.93 1.33 -10.92
CA MET A 111 3.23 2.15 -9.92
C MET A 111 3.68 1.68 -8.55
N ARG A 112 3.90 2.62 -7.63
CA ARG A 112 4.34 2.32 -6.27
C ARG A 112 3.27 2.72 -5.25
N THR A 113 3.08 1.85 -4.27
CA THR A 113 2.22 2.06 -3.11
C THR A 113 3.02 1.76 -1.86
N ARG A 114 2.87 2.62 -0.85
CA ARG A 114 3.48 2.43 0.48
C ARG A 114 2.40 2.51 1.54
N LEU A 115 2.38 1.46 2.34
CA LEU A 115 1.56 1.33 3.53
C LEU A 115 2.45 1.52 4.75
N TRP A 116 1.89 2.08 5.81
CA TRP A 116 2.61 2.32 7.05
C TRP A 116 1.96 1.53 8.17
N PHE A 117 2.77 0.75 8.87
CA PHE A 117 2.40 0.06 10.10
C PHE A 117 3.25 0.62 11.24
N GLY A 118 2.72 0.63 12.45
CA GLY A 118 3.35 1.34 13.56
C GLY A 118 3.10 0.72 14.92
N THR A 119 3.85 1.21 15.90
CA THR A 119 3.72 0.85 17.32
C THR A 119 3.53 2.11 18.18
N PRO A 120 2.96 2.02 19.40
CA PRO A 120 2.44 0.81 20.03
C PRO A 120 1.20 0.25 19.35
N LEU A 121 1.08 -1.08 19.35
CA LEU A 121 -0.18 -1.74 18.96
C LEU A 121 -1.27 -1.50 20.03
N PRO A 122 -2.56 -1.57 19.66
CA PRO A 122 -3.66 -1.48 20.62
C PRO A 122 -3.49 -2.49 21.76
N GLY A 123 -3.62 -2.01 23.01
CA GLY A 123 -3.40 -2.82 24.22
C GLY A 123 -2.00 -2.70 24.82
N PHE A 124 -1.04 -2.09 24.13
CA PHE A 124 0.30 -1.81 24.65
C PHE A 124 0.44 -0.33 25.03
N ILE A 125 1.13 -0.05 26.14
CA ILE A 125 1.32 1.31 26.67
C ILE A 125 2.29 2.09 25.78
N ASN A 126 3.35 1.45 25.31
CA ASN A 126 4.38 2.09 24.49
C ASN A 126 5.08 1.09 23.56
N ARG A 127 5.90 1.62 22.64
CA ARG A 127 6.62 0.83 21.61
C ARG A 127 7.65 -0.16 22.15
N LEU A 128 8.10 0.02 23.39
CA LEU A 128 9.16 -0.78 24.01
C LEU A 128 8.58 -1.92 24.86
N GLN A 129 7.37 -1.73 25.39
CA GLN A 129 6.67 -2.75 26.17
C GLN A 129 6.41 -3.99 25.31
N ASP A 130 6.86 -5.15 25.78
CA ASP A 130 6.62 -6.45 25.15
C ASP A 130 6.85 -6.44 23.64
N ARG A 131 7.98 -5.86 23.22
CA ARG A 131 8.31 -5.65 21.81
C ARG A 131 8.19 -6.93 20.99
N GLU A 132 8.60 -8.07 21.54
CA GLU A 132 8.52 -9.37 20.86
C GLU A 132 7.07 -9.85 20.70
N ALA A 133 6.18 -9.56 21.65
CA ALA A 133 4.75 -9.84 21.50
C ALA A 133 4.13 -8.96 20.40
N GLN A 134 4.46 -7.67 20.35
CA GLN A 134 4.00 -6.77 19.29
C GLN A 134 4.48 -7.23 17.90
N LYS A 135 5.76 -7.64 17.79
CA LYS A 135 6.30 -8.22 16.55
C LYS A 135 5.58 -9.52 16.18
N HIS A 136 5.28 -10.39 17.14
CA HIS A 136 4.58 -11.64 16.88
C HIS A 136 3.17 -11.39 16.32
N ILE A 137 2.42 -10.44 16.91
CA ILE A 137 1.09 -10.04 16.41
C ILE A 137 1.21 -9.51 14.97
N PHE A 138 2.19 -8.65 14.70
CA PHE A 138 2.39 -8.11 13.35
C PHE A 138 2.79 -9.20 12.35
N ARG A 139 3.71 -10.11 12.72
CA ARG A 139 4.11 -11.25 11.89
C ARG A 139 2.93 -12.16 11.56
N LYS A 140 2.05 -12.39 12.53
CA LYS A 140 0.82 -13.16 12.33
C LYS A 140 -0.11 -12.50 11.32
N PHE A 141 -0.33 -11.19 11.42
CA PHE A 141 -1.09 -10.45 10.41
C PHE A 141 -0.46 -10.54 9.01
N LEU A 142 0.87 -10.43 8.92
CA LEU A 142 1.56 -10.57 7.64
C LEU A 142 1.32 -11.97 7.04
N ALA A 143 1.46 -13.02 7.83
CA ALA A 143 1.31 -14.41 7.40
C ALA A 143 -0.13 -14.80 7.05
N ASP A 144 -1.07 -14.44 7.91
CA ASP A 144 -2.44 -14.94 7.86
C ASP A 144 -3.35 -14.07 6.97
N GLU A 145 -3.07 -12.76 6.85
CA GLU A 145 -3.95 -11.82 6.17
C GLU A 145 -3.29 -11.14 4.96
N LEU A 146 -2.13 -10.49 5.14
CA LEU A 146 -1.55 -9.65 4.08
C LEU A 146 -0.91 -10.48 2.96
N TYR A 147 -0.06 -11.44 3.31
CA TYR A 147 0.70 -12.24 2.34
C TYR A 147 -0.19 -13.03 1.37
N PRO A 148 -1.27 -13.71 1.82
CA PRO A 148 -2.22 -14.36 0.90
C PRO A 148 -2.85 -13.38 -0.09
N VAL A 149 -3.25 -12.19 0.36
CA VAL A 149 -3.81 -11.16 -0.52
C VAL A 149 -2.80 -10.72 -1.57
N LEU A 150 -1.53 -10.54 -1.21
CA LEU A 150 -0.49 -10.14 -2.16
C LEU A 150 -0.26 -11.20 -3.24
N LEU A 151 -0.24 -12.48 -2.87
CA LEU A 151 -0.06 -13.60 -3.80
C LEU A 151 -1.26 -13.76 -4.75
N GLU A 152 -2.48 -13.67 -4.23
CA GLU A 152 -3.70 -13.85 -5.02
C GLU A 152 -4.03 -12.67 -5.94
N SER A 153 -3.38 -11.53 -5.73
CA SER A 153 -3.71 -10.30 -6.47
C SER A 153 -2.89 -10.11 -7.74
N GLU A 154 -2.00 -11.06 -8.05
CA GLU A 154 -1.39 -11.13 -9.37
C GLU A 154 -2.42 -11.50 -10.43
N THR A 155 -2.38 -10.81 -11.56
CA THR A 155 -3.21 -11.11 -12.74
C THR A 155 -2.31 -11.13 -13.97
N ASP A 156 -2.84 -11.59 -15.10
CA ASP A 156 -2.11 -11.54 -16.39
C ASP A 156 -1.72 -10.10 -16.81
N ARG A 157 -2.38 -9.10 -16.22
CA ARG A 157 -2.20 -7.68 -16.53
C ARG A 157 -1.41 -6.90 -15.49
N VAL A 158 -1.30 -7.43 -14.27
CA VAL A 158 -0.68 -6.75 -13.13
C VAL A 158 0.16 -7.73 -12.34
N LYS A 159 1.45 -7.41 -12.23
CA LYS A 159 2.39 -8.09 -11.35
C LYS A 159 2.62 -7.28 -10.09
N VAL A 160 2.59 -7.96 -8.94
CA VAL A 160 2.66 -7.33 -7.62
C VAL A 160 4.02 -7.62 -7.03
N PHE A 161 4.84 -6.58 -6.91
CA PHE A 161 6.12 -6.66 -6.19
C PHE A 161 5.95 -5.98 -4.84
N TYR A 162 6.38 -6.66 -3.79
CA TYR A 162 6.31 -6.17 -2.42
C TYR A 162 7.67 -6.26 -1.74
N SER A 163 7.84 -5.46 -0.71
CA SER A 163 9.05 -5.44 0.11
C SER A 163 8.70 -4.94 1.51
N GLY A 164 9.34 -5.54 2.50
CA GLY A 164 9.25 -5.17 3.91
C GLY A 164 10.06 -6.17 4.74
N ASP A 165 10.71 -5.69 5.80
CA ASP A 165 11.70 -6.46 6.56
C ASP A 165 11.16 -7.84 7.00
N MET A 166 9.94 -7.89 7.56
CA MET A 166 9.34 -9.15 8.02
C MET A 166 8.66 -9.98 6.91
N LEU A 167 8.36 -9.38 5.76
CA LEU A 167 7.77 -10.14 4.63
C LEU A 167 8.83 -11.07 4.01
N GLY A 168 10.07 -10.58 3.85
CA GLY A 168 11.16 -11.42 3.34
C GLY A 168 11.51 -12.58 4.28
N GLU A 169 11.54 -12.33 5.59
CA GLU A 169 11.72 -13.41 6.59
C GLU A 169 10.60 -14.45 6.53
N LEU A 170 9.37 -14.02 6.29
CA LEU A 170 8.22 -14.91 6.16
C LEU A 170 8.34 -15.80 4.91
N GLU A 171 8.71 -15.23 3.76
CA GLU A 171 8.92 -15.98 2.52
C GLU A 171 9.99 -17.06 2.67
N VAL A 172 11.14 -16.70 3.24
CA VAL A 172 12.24 -17.64 3.51
C VAL A 172 11.76 -18.74 4.47
N SER A 173 11.04 -18.37 5.54
CA SER A 173 10.50 -19.34 6.51
C SER A 173 9.53 -20.32 5.85
N ILE A 174 8.66 -19.85 4.96
CA ILE A 174 7.72 -20.71 4.23
C ILE A 174 8.47 -21.64 3.29
N ALA A 175 9.42 -21.13 2.51
CA ALA A 175 10.23 -21.93 1.59
C ALA A 175 11.00 -23.05 2.33
N VAL A 176 11.73 -22.69 3.39
CA VAL A 176 12.48 -23.64 4.21
C VAL A 176 11.56 -24.70 4.82
N SER A 177 10.38 -24.31 5.31
CA SER A 177 9.42 -25.28 5.90
C SER A 177 8.90 -26.29 4.87
N ARG A 178 8.67 -25.86 3.62
CA ARG A 178 8.23 -26.74 2.53
C ARG A 178 9.34 -27.69 2.11
N ASP A 179 10.56 -27.20 1.97
CA ASP A 179 11.72 -28.03 1.60
C ASP A 179 12.04 -29.05 2.70
N ALA A 180 11.93 -28.66 3.98
CA ALA A 180 12.10 -29.57 5.11
C ALA A 180 11.03 -30.67 5.12
N LEU A 181 9.77 -30.34 4.81
CA LEU A 181 8.70 -31.34 4.69
C LEU A 181 8.96 -32.33 3.55
N LEU A 182 9.39 -31.85 2.38
CA LEU A 182 9.76 -32.70 1.25
C LEU A 182 10.93 -33.62 1.58
N ALA A 183 11.95 -33.11 2.28
CA ALA A 183 13.09 -33.89 2.74
C ALA A 183 12.66 -35.00 3.73
N LEU A 184 11.77 -34.67 4.68
CA LEU A 184 11.22 -35.65 5.63
C LEU A 184 10.41 -36.73 4.93
N LEU A 185 9.55 -36.37 3.97
CA LEU A 185 8.79 -37.34 3.18
C LEU A 185 9.72 -38.25 2.37
N SER A 186 10.77 -37.70 1.77
CA SER A 186 11.79 -38.48 1.06
C SER A 186 12.46 -39.51 1.98
N LEU A 187 12.84 -39.10 3.20
CA LEU A 187 13.42 -40.01 4.21
C LEU A 187 12.45 -41.13 4.60
N VAL A 188 11.18 -40.81 4.83
CA VAL A 188 10.14 -41.81 5.15
C VAL A 188 9.95 -42.80 4.00
N LEU A 189 9.95 -42.33 2.75
CA LEU A 189 9.83 -43.20 1.57
C LEU A 189 11.02 -44.14 1.42
N VAL A 190 12.24 -43.66 1.64
CA VAL A 190 13.46 -44.50 1.62
C VAL A 190 13.40 -45.54 2.74
N TRP A 191 12.98 -45.14 3.94
CA TRP A 191 12.84 -46.06 5.07
C TRP A 191 11.77 -47.13 4.82
N ALA A 192 10.63 -46.77 4.22
CA ALA A 192 9.56 -47.72 3.92
C ALA A 192 9.89 -48.68 2.75
N TYR A 193 10.85 -48.30 1.90
CA TYR A 193 11.34 -49.15 0.80
C TYR A 193 12.36 -50.19 1.29
N MET A 194 13.16 -49.86 2.31
CA MET A 194 14.13 -50.78 2.92
C MET A 194 13.44 -51.79 3.84
#